data_AF-A0AAN8WU25-F1
#
_entry.id   AF-A0AAN8WU25-F1
#
_cell.length_a   1.000
_cell.length_b   1.000
_cell.length_c   1.000
_cell.angle_alpha   90.00
_cell.angle_beta   90.00
_cell.angle_gamma   90.00
#
_symmetry.space_group_name_H-M   'P 1'
#
loop_
_entity.id
_entity.type
_entity.pdbx_description
1 polymer ?
#
loop_
_entity_poly.entity_id
_entity_poly.type
_entity_poly.pdbx_seq_one_letter_code
_entity_poly.pdbx_strand_id
1 'polypeptide(L)'
;MRRADDYASRTMMKIEDEVSENKNSKAKLDGLCKRRCVAVLDFENYYPSYNMNLPEYREESRRWVSSQHPSWSPDQVEEEAMRTFNTSAREFFEVLLWVGRELRPLAKWGYYHYPYCHNYGPDGKQCQEAVKQYNDEMSWLYGASGALYPSIYIFRDSGWTPRSRRRNAQVKLWEALR
;
A
#
# COMPACT_ATOMS: atom_id res chain seq x y z
N MET A 1 9.59 30.94 -7.52
CA MET A 1 8.14 30.72 -7.78
C MET A 1 7.92 29.65 -8.86
N ARG A 2 8.46 28.41 -8.68
CA ARG A 2 8.28 27.27 -9.62
C ARG A 2 8.94 25.93 -9.15
N ARG A 3 8.85 25.54 -7.86
CA ARG A 3 9.49 24.28 -7.36
C ARG A 3 8.77 23.53 -6.23
N ALA A 4 7.57 23.93 -5.81
CA ALA A 4 6.80 23.21 -4.78
C ALA A 4 5.53 22.55 -5.34
N ASP A 5 5.00 23.05 -6.46
CA ASP A 5 3.89 22.44 -7.22
C ASP A 5 4.27 21.10 -7.87
N ASP A 6 5.53 20.69 -7.79
CA ASP A 6 6.08 19.56 -8.52
C ASP A 6 5.78 18.23 -7.83
N TYR A 7 5.66 18.13 -6.51
CA TYR A 7 5.59 16.80 -5.85
C TYR A 7 4.19 16.22 -5.66
N ALA A 8 3.20 17.00 -5.23
CA ALA A 8 1.80 16.55 -5.23
C ALA A 8 1.28 16.35 -6.66
N SER A 9 1.71 17.22 -7.59
CA SER A 9 1.49 17.03 -9.03
C SER A 9 2.33 15.89 -9.59
N ARG A 10 3.46 15.47 -9.01
CA ARG A 10 4.20 14.25 -9.39
C ARG A 10 3.56 12.99 -8.84
N THR A 11 2.92 13.03 -7.68
CA THR A 11 2.11 11.91 -7.21
C THR A 11 0.93 11.74 -8.16
N MET A 12 0.16 12.81 -8.44
CA MET A 12 -0.94 12.81 -9.42
C MET A 12 -0.48 12.53 -10.86
N MET A 13 0.65 13.09 -11.33
CA MET A 13 1.25 12.75 -12.62
C MET A 13 1.75 11.31 -12.63
N LYS A 14 2.27 10.77 -11.52
CA LYS A 14 2.55 9.32 -11.44
C LYS A 14 1.28 8.51 -11.51
N ILE A 15 0.16 8.96 -10.95
CA ILE A 15 -1.15 8.29 -11.16
C ILE A 15 -1.48 8.31 -12.66
N GLU A 16 -1.41 9.47 -13.32
CA GLU A 16 -1.73 9.57 -14.75
C GLU A 16 -0.73 8.81 -15.64
N ASP A 17 0.57 8.87 -15.33
CA ASP A 17 1.65 8.19 -16.04
C ASP A 17 1.57 6.67 -15.81
N GLU A 18 1.38 6.19 -14.57
CA GLU A 18 1.18 4.76 -14.27
C GLU A 18 -0.14 4.25 -14.86
N VAL A 19 -1.21 5.05 -14.87
CA VAL A 19 -2.48 4.72 -15.54
C VAL A 19 -2.30 4.72 -17.07
N SER A 20 -1.46 5.60 -17.62
CA SER A 20 -1.15 5.66 -19.06
C SER A 20 -0.27 4.49 -19.50
N GLU A 21 0.76 4.13 -18.73
CA GLU A 21 1.56 2.91 -18.92
C GLU A 21 0.66 1.68 -18.80
N ASN A 22 -0.34 1.70 -17.90
CA ASN A 22 -1.34 0.63 -17.79
C ASN A 22 -2.22 0.45 -19.03
N LYS A 23 -2.45 1.50 -19.84
CA LYS A 23 -3.16 1.33 -21.13
C LYS A 23 -2.35 0.47 -22.11
N ASN A 24 -1.02 0.55 -22.10
CA ASN A 24 -0.16 -0.37 -22.84
C ASN A 24 -0.11 -1.77 -22.19
N SER A 25 -0.25 -1.86 -20.86
CA SER A 25 -0.39 -3.14 -20.14
C SER A 25 -1.68 -3.89 -20.48
N LYS A 26 -2.78 -3.18 -20.82
CA LYS A 26 -4.06 -3.80 -21.24
C LYS A 26 -3.87 -4.80 -22.39
N ALA A 27 -3.10 -4.43 -23.41
CA ALA A 27 -2.82 -5.29 -24.56
C ALA A 27 -1.98 -6.53 -24.19
N LYS A 28 -1.05 -6.41 -23.22
CA LYS A 28 -0.32 -7.56 -22.65
C LYS A 28 -1.22 -8.47 -21.82
N LEU A 29 -2.23 -7.91 -21.15
CA LEU A 29 -3.16 -8.64 -20.30
C LEU A 29 -4.30 -9.33 -21.07
N ASP A 30 -4.59 -8.93 -22.30
CA ASP A 30 -5.71 -9.46 -23.11
C ASP A 30 -5.52 -10.95 -23.49
N GLY A 31 -4.30 -11.50 -23.38
CA GLY A 31 -4.00 -12.92 -23.61
C GLY A 31 -4.01 -13.83 -22.38
N LEU A 32 -3.85 -13.27 -21.17
CA LEU A 32 -3.50 -14.03 -19.96
C LEU A 32 -4.70 -14.46 -19.10
N CYS A 33 -5.84 -13.77 -19.20
CA CYS A 33 -6.95 -14.00 -18.29
C CYS A 33 -8.30 -14.14 -19.02
N LYS A 34 -8.63 -15.38 -19.41
CA LYS A 34 -9.90 -15.74 -20.08
C LYS A 34 -10.98 -16.27 -19.11
N ARG A 35 -10.68 -16.45 -17.81
CA ARG A 35 -11.58 -16.97 -16.74
C ARG A 35 -11.30 -16.26 -15.40
N ARG A 36 -11.78 -16.77 -14.26
CA ARG A 36 -11.39 -16.30 -12.91
C ARG A 36 -9.87 -16.41 -12.76
N CYS A 37 -9.18 -15.29 -12.57
CA CYS A 37 -7.74 -15.23 -12.39
C CYS A 37 -7.37 -14.46 -11.13
N VAL A 38 -6.14 -14.63 -10.68
CA VAL A 38 -5.48 -13.75 -9.70
C VAL A 38 -4.84 -12.59 -10.45
N ALA A 39 -5.04 -11.38 -9.95
CA ALA A 39 -4.38 -10.18 -10.44
C ALA A 39 -3.82 -9.40 -9.25
N VAL A 40 -2.51 -9.14 -9.28
CA VAL A 40 -1.77 -8.60 -8.14
C VAL A 40 -1.17 -7.26 -8.54
N LEU A 41 -1.49 -6.22 -7.78
CA LEU A 41 -0.83 -4.92 -7.87
C LEU A 41 0.41 -4.95 -6.98
N ASP A 42 1.58 -4.90 -7.60
CA ASP A 42 2.87 -4.92 -6.91
C ASP A 42 3.39 -3.50 -6.70
N PHE A 43 2.70 -2.76 -5.83
CA PHE A 43 3.04 -1.39 -5.48
C PHE A 43 3.67 -1.36 -4.08
N GLU A 44 4.99 -1.14 -4.04
CA GLU A 44 5.78 -1.24 -2.80
C GLU A 44 6.45 0.08 -2.39
N ASN A 45 6.17 1.18 -3.11
CA ASN A 45 6.89 2.43 -2.91
C ASN A 45 6.60 3.07 -1.54
N TYR A 46 5.33 3.03 -1.09
CA TYR A 46 4.90 3.60 0.19
C TYR A 46 3.62 2.92 0.71
N TYR A 47 3.34 3.07 2.01
CA TYR A 47 2.10 2.60 2.66
C TYR A 47 0.97 3.62 2.49
N PRO A 48 -0.30 3.22 2.32
CA PRO A 48 -1.43 4.14 2.33
C PRO A 48 -1.79 4.64 3.74
N SER A 49 -0.78 4.92 4.57
CA SER A 49 -0.89 5.58 5.86
C SER A 49 0.36 6.41 6.13
N TYR A 50 0.16 7.69 6.39
CA TYR A 50 1.19 8.67 6.72
C TYR A 50 2.08 8.20 7.88
N ASN A 51 1.47 7.68 8.95
CA ASN A 51 2.20 7.26 10.15
C ASN A 51 3.05 6.00 9.94
N MET A 52 2.68 5.15 8.98
CA MET A 52 3.42 3.93 8.65
C MET A 52 4.60 4.17 7.69
N ASN A 53 4.68 5.36 7.10
CA ASN A 53 5.70 5.65 6.10
C ASN A 53 7.04 6.09 6.71
N LEU A 54 8.07 5.92 5.88
CA LEU A 54 9.40 6.41 6.17
C LEU A 54 9.39 7.95 6.37
N PRO A 55 10.34 8.50 7.17
CA PRO A 55 10.41 9.93 7.45
C PRO A 55 10.37 10.82 6.20
N GLU A 56 10.98 10.40 5.10
CA GLU A 56 11.12 11.20 3.87
C GLU A 56 9.75 11.53 3.26
N TYR A 57 8.81 10.57 3.25
CA TYR A 57 7.44 10.83 2.76
C TYR A 57 6.69 11.83 3.64
N ARG A 58 6.90 11.76 4.96
CA ARG A 58 6.27 12.67 5.93
C ARG A 58 6.88 14.07 5.84
N GLU A 59 8.19 14.16 5.68
CA GLU A 59 8.91 15.42 5.47
C GLU A 59 8.47 16.12 4.19
N GLU A 60 8.35 15.40 3.08
CA GLU A 60 7.86 15.98 1.83
C GLU A 60 6.40 16.42 1.92
N SER A 61 5.55 15.65 2.63
CA SER A 61 4.16 16.05 2.88
C SER A 61 4.08 17.35 3.69
N ARG A 62 4.83 17.45 4.80
CA ARG A 62 4.93 18.71 5.57
C ARG A 62 5.47 19.86 4.73
N ARG A 63 6.54 19.62 3.95
CA ARG A 63 7.17 20.62 3.09
C ARG A 63 6.18 21.18 2.07
N TRP A 64 5.37 20.31 1.47
CA TRP A 64 4.30 20.71 0.56
C TRP A 64 3.27 21.57 1.28
N VAL A 65 2.74 21.14 2.42
CA VAL A 65 1.76 21.92 3.21
C VAL A 65 2.33 23.27 3.64
N SER A 66 3.55 23.32 4.19
CA SER A 66 4.20 24.58 4.57
C SER A 66 4.40 25.53 3.39
N SER A 67 4.60 25.01 2.17
CA SER A 67 4.71 25.85 0.98
C SER A 67 3.40 26.53 0.59
N GLN A 68 2.27 25.86 0.85
CA GLN A 68 0.92 26.37 0.59
C GLN A 68 0.41 27.25 1.74
N HIS A 69 0.89 27.00 2.96
CA HIS A 69 0.46 27.69 4.17
C HIS A 69 1.65 28.24 4.99
N PRO A 70 2.37 29.28 4.52
CA PRO A 70 3.61 29.74 5.16
C PRO A 70 3.44 30.30 6.58
N SER A 71 2.21 30.65 6.98
CA SER A 71 1.90 31.22 8.29
C SER A 71 1.35 30.22 9.29
N TRP A 72 1.20 28.94 8.92
CA TRP A 72 0.67 27.91 9.82
C TRP A 72 1.70 27.46 10.84
N SER A 73 1.22 27.06 12.02
CA SER A 73 2.07 26.46 13.04
C SER A 73 2.55 25.06 12.62
N PRO A 74 3.64 24.54 13.21
CA PRO A 74 4.09 23.17 12.94
C PRO A 74 3.00 22.11 13.15
N ASP A 75 2.16 22.26 14.17
CA ASP A 75 1.08 21.31 14.47
C ASP A 75 -0.01 21.34 13.38
N GLN A 76 -0.39 22.54 12.91
CA GLN A 76 -1.34 22.69 11.79
C GLN A 76 -0.78 22.06 10.51
N VAL A 77 0.53 22.23 10.26
CA VAL A 77 1.21 21.63 9.11
C VAL A 77 1.21 20.10 9.21
N GLU A 78 1.51 19.54 10.39
CA GLU A 78 1.55 18.09 10.60
C GLU A 78 0.16 17.46 10.44
N GLU A 79 -0.87 18.07 11.04
CA GLU A 79 -2.25 17.59 10.94
C GLU A 79 -2.73 17.56 9.48
N GLU A 80 -2.49 18.64 8.74
CA GLU A 80 -2.90 18.72 7.34
C GLU A 80 -2.05 17.82 6.43
N ALA A 81 -0.75 17.66 6.71
CA ALA A 81 0.10 16.75 5.96
C ALA A 81 -0.37 15.30 6.11
N MET A 82 -0.71 14.89 7.34
CA MET A 82 -1.30 13.58 7.60
C MET A 82 -2.64 13.41 6.89
N ARG A 83 -3.53 14.40 7.02
CA ARG A 83 -4.89 14.36 6.41
C ARG A 83 -4.82 14.23 4.90
N THR A 84 -4.05 15.10 4.25
CA THR A 84 -3.92 15.16 2.79
C THR A 84 -3.22 13.93 2.22
N PHE A 85 -2.15 13.45 2.88
CA PHE A 85 -1.48 12.22 2.49
C PHE A 85 -2.42 11.02 2.56
N ASN A 86 -3.08 10.80 3.70
CA ASN A 86 -3.97 9.65 3.89
C ASN A 86 -5.13 9.65 2.90
N THR A 87 -5.73 10.83 2.66
CA THR A 87 -6.83 10.97 1.69
C THR A 87 -6.34 10.63 0.28
N SER A 88 -5.24 11.23 -0.16
CA SER A 88 -4.72 11.04 -1.51
C SER A 88 -4.24 9.60 -1.74
N ALA A 89 -3.57 9.00 -0.74
CA ALA A 89 -3.12 7.63 -0.83
C ALA A 89 -4.29 6.64 -0.89
N ARG A 90 -5.35 6.87 -0.10
CA ARG A 90 -6.56 6.06 -0.17
C ARG A 90 -7.21 6.13 -1.55
N GLU A 91 -7.44 7.34 -2.05
CA GLU A 91 -8.05 7.54 -3.38
C GLU A 91 -7.25 6.85 -4.48
N PHE A 92 -5.92 6.99 -4.46
CA PHE A 92 -5.05 6.34 -5.42
C PHE A 92 -5.17 4.80 -5.38
N PHE A 93 -5.11 4.21 -4.19
CA PHE A 93 -5.19 2.76 -4.04
C PHE A 93 -6.57 2.21 -4.44
N GLU A 94 -7.65 2.91 -4.08
CA GLU A 94 -9.02 2.55 -4.46
C GLU A 94 -9.22 2.65 -5.98
N VAL A 95 -8.73 3.72 -6.61
CA VAL A 95 -8.83 3.94 -8.07
C VAL A 95 -8.12 2.84 -8.84
N LEU A 96 -6.92 2.41 -8.43
CA LEU A 96 -6.21 1.34 -9.11
C LEU A 96 -6.96 -0.01 -9.04
N LEU A 97 -7.53 -0.34 -7.88
CA LEU A 97 -8.38 -1.53 -7.74
C LEU A 97 -9.65 -1.42 -8.59
N TRP A 98 -10.27 -0.24 -8.61
CA TRP A 98 -11.45 0.02 -9.43
C TRP A 98 -11.15 -0.14 -10.92
N VAL A 99 -10.11 0.53 -11.44
CA VAL A 99 -9.67 0.41 -12.83
C VAL A 99 -9.35 -1.04 -13.18
N GLY A 100 -8.65 -1.77 -12.32
CA GLY A 100 -8.37 -3.20 -12.51
C GLY A 100 -9.65 -4.02 -12.66
N ARG A 101 -10.64 -3.77 -11.79
CA ARG A 101 -11.95 -4.44 -11.85
C ARG A 101 -12.73 -4.09 -13.11
N GLU A 102 -12.73 -2.83 -13.55
CA GLU A 102 -13.39 -2.42 -14.80
C GLU A 102 -12.75 -3.10 -16.02
N LEU A 103 -11.41 -3.22 -16.03
CA LEU A 103 -10.69 -3.88 -17.12
C LEU A 103 -10.85 -5.41 -17.10
N ARG A 104 -10.96 -6.01 -15.91
CA ARG A 104 -11.02 -7.47 -15.68
C ARG A 104 -11.97 -7.80 -14.52
N PRO A 105 -13.30 -7.78 -14.74
CA PRO A 105 -14.28 -7.92 -13.66
C PRO A 105 -14.30 -9.31 -13.00
N LEU A 106 -13.78 -10.34 -13.68
CA LEU A 106 -13.69 -11.70 -13.14
C LEU A 106 -12.38 -11.99 -12.41
N ALA A 107 -11.39 -11.08 -12.47
CA ALA A 107 -10.14 -11.25 -11.77
C ALA A 107 -10.27 -10.86 -10.28
N LYS A 108 -9.55 -11.57 -9.43
CA LYS A 108 -9.41 -11.26 -8.01
C LYS A 108 -8.26 -10.27 -7.86
N TRP A 109 -8.59 -8.99 -7.88
CA TRP A 109 -7.62 -7.92 -7.69
C TRP A 109 -7.27 -7.74 -6.21
N GLY A 110 -6.04 -7.34 -5.95
CA GLY A 110 -5.56 -7.01 -4.61
C GLY A 110 -4.09 -6.60 -4.68
N TYR A 111 -3.62 -5.95 -3.62
CA TYR A 111 -2.22 -5.54 -3.51
C TYR A 111 -1.36 -6.67 -2.97
N TYR A 112 -0.18 -6.85 -3.56
CA TYR A 112 0.88 -7.65 -2.95
C TYR A 112 1.20 -7.10 -1.55
N HIS A 113 1.60 -7.99 -0.65
CA HIS A 113 2.07 -7.71 0.70
C HIS A 113 0.98 -7.47 1.76
N TYR A 114 -0.25 -7.10 1.37
CA TYR A 114 -1.33 -6.78 2.30
C TYR A 114 -2.17 -8.01 2.71
N PRO A 115 -2.57 -8.12 4.00
CA PRO A 115 -2.17 -7.26 5.12
C PRO A 115 -0.73 -7.53 5.58
N TYR A 116 -0.11 -6.50 6.15
CA TYR A 116 1.20 -6.61 6.78
C TYR A 116 1.12 -7.26 8.16
N CYS A 117 2.25 -7.76 8.65
CA CYS A 117 2.35 -8.34 9.99
C CYS A 117 3.59 -7.91 10.79
N HIS A 118 4.70 -7.61 10.09
CA HIS A 118 5.98 -7.17 10.66
C HIS A 118 6.52 -8.06 11.80
N ASN A 119 6.23 -9.36 11.75
CA ASN A 119 6.73 -10.36 12.70
C ASN A 119 8.15 -10.84 12.35
N TYR A 120 9.13 -9.92 12.30
CA TYR A 120 10.48 -10.17 11.76
C TYR A 120 11.38 -11.12 12.59
N GLY A 121 10.88 -11.72 13.68
CA GLY A 121 11.65 -12.61 14.55
C GLY A 121 11.27 -14.09 14.42
N PRO A 122 12.19 -15.02 14.80
CA PRO A 122 11.93 -16.47 14.81
C PRO A 122 10.78 -16.87 15.74
N ASP A 123 10.53 -16.05 16.76
CA ASP A 123 9.46 -16.23 17.76
C ASP A 123 8.38 -15.16 17.64
N GLY A 124 8.19 -14.57 16.45
CA GLY A 124 7.08 -13.68 16.16
C GLY A 124 5.74 -14.42 16.30
N LYS A 125 5.24 -14.55 17.54
CA LYS A 125 4.03 -15.32 17.89
C LYS A 125 2.75 -14.65 17.41
N GLN A 126 2.82 -13.36 17.12
CA GLN A 126 1.76 -12.47 16.66
C GLN A 126 2.35 -11.33 15.82
N CYS A 127 1.49 -10.65 15.05
CA CYS A 127 1.86 -9.41 14.37
C CYS A 127 2.09 -8.29 15.39
N GLN A 128 2.88 -7.28 15.01
CA GLN A 128 3.08 -6.12 15.88
C GLN A 128 1.74 -5.40 16.13
N GLU A 129 1.52 -4.90 17.34
CA GLU A 129 0.22 -4.32 17.71
C GLU A 129 -0.13 -3.09 16.88
N ALA A 130 0.85 -2.20 16.65
CA ALA A 130 0.68 -1.04 15.77
C ALA A 130 0.32 -1.45 14.33
N VAL A 131 0.80 -2.60 13.86
CA VAL A 131 0.49 -3.12 12.51
C VAL A 131 -0.91 -3.71 12.45
N LYS A 132 -1.38 -4.34 13.53
CA LYS A 132 -2.78 -4.80 13.62
C LYS A 132 -3.75 -3.61 13.62
N GLN A 133 -3.45 -2.57 14.38
CA GLN A 133 -4.22 -1.32 14.39
C GLN A 133 -4.24 -0.67 13.01
N TYR A 134 -3.07 -0.58 12.36
CA TYR A 134 -2.98 -0.14 10.97
C TYR A 134 -3.84 -1.00 10.05
N ASN A 135 -3.81 -2.32 10.18
CA ASN A 135 -4.65 -3.20 9.37
C ASN A 135 -6.16 -2.93 9.62
N ASP A 136 -6.58 -2.64 10.84
CA ASP A 136 -7.97 -2.28 11.15
C ASP A 136 -8.39 -0.98 10.43
N GLU A 137 -7.50 0.01 10.41
CA GLU A 137 -7.69 1.27 9.67
C GLU A 137 -7.75 1.06 8.15
N MET A 138 -7.12 0.00 7.62
CA MET A 138 -7.10 -0.36 6.20
C MET A 138 -8.30 -1.20 5.74
N SER A 139 -9.37 -1.31 6.55
CA SER A 139 -10.60 -2.02 6.16
C SER A 139 -11.17 -1.60 4.80
N TRP A 140 -11.00 -0.32 4.41
CA TRP A 140 -11.39 0.19 3.09
C TRP A 140 -10.62 -0.48 1.94
N LEU A 141 -9.32 -0.74 2.12
CA LEU A 141 -8.47 -1.38 1.12
C LEU A 141 -8.88 -2.84 0.91
N TYR A 142 -9.15 -3.54 2.02
CA TYR A 142 -9.57 -4.94 2.00
C TYR A 142 -10.97 -5.09 1.42
N GLY A 143 -11.88 -4.17 1.75
CA GLY A 143 -13.24 -4.13 1.19
C GLY A 143 -13.27 -3.85 -0.32
N ALA A 144 -12.33 -3.05 -0.83
CA ALA A 144 -12.17 -2.80 -2.28
C ALA A 144 -11.53 -4.00 -3.02
N SER A 145 -10.74 -4.81 -2.31
CA SER A 145 -10.00 -5.95 -2.86
C SER A 145 -10.88 -7.17 -3.12
N GLY A 146 -10.56 -7.91 -4.17
CA GLY A 146 -11.19 -9.21 -4.49
C GLY A 146 -10.50 -10.40 -3.81
N ALA A 147 -9.26 -10.24 -3.35
CA ALA A 147 -8.49 -11.19 -2.55
C ALA A 147 -7.32 -10.48 -1.83
N LEU A 148 -6.75 -11.12 -0.81
CA LEU A 148 -5.59 -10.65 -0.06
C LEU A 148 -4.34 -11.44 -0.46
N TYR A 149 -3.19 -10.77 -0.51
CA TYR A 149 -1.93 -11.34 -0.99
C TYR A 149 -0.77 -11.09 0.01
N PRO A 150 -0.85 -11.62 1.25
CA PRO A 150 0.19 -11.40 2.25
C PRO A 150 1.52 -12.07 1.85
N SER A 151 2.63 -11.39 2.06
CA SER A 151 3.96 -11.93 1.77
C SER A 151 4.46 -12.84 2.90
N ILE A 152 4.52 -14.15 2.64
CA ILE A 152 5.01 -15.16 3.59
C ILE A 152 6.45 -15.59 3.32
N TYR A 153 7.24 -14.74 2.66
CA TYR A 153 8.66 -15.03 2.42
C TYR A 153 9.42 -15.25 3.73
N ILE A 154 10.34 -16.22 3.65
CA ILE A 154 11.25 -16.61 4.73
C ILE A 154 12.62 -16.76 4.09
N PHE A 155 13.58 -15.94 4.55
CA PHE A 155 14.95 -16.02 4.05
C PHE A 155 15.58 -17.35 4.43
N ARG A 156 16.17 -18.03 3.44
CA ARG A 156 16.84 -19.33 3.62
C ARG A 156 17.89 -19.28 4.73
N ASP A 157 18.64 -18.18 4.77
CA ASP A 157 19.80 -17.97 5.63
C ASP A 157 19.42 -17.28 6.96
N SER A 158 18.13 -17.29 7.32
CA SER A 158 17.61 -16.72 8.57
C SER A 158 18.11 -17.41 9.85
N GLY A 159 18.71 -18.60 9.74
CA GLY A 159 19.04 -19.45 10.90
C GLY A 159 17.82 -20.03 11.64
N TRP A 160 16.60 -19.79 11.14
CA TRP A 160 15.37 -20.21 11.81
C TRP A 160 15.12 -21.71 11.67
N THR A 161 14.67 -22.34 12.76
CA THR A 161 14.21 -23.73 12.75
C THR A 161 12.99 -23.91 11.83
N PRO A 162 12.74 -25.11 11.27
CA PRO A 162 11.53 -25.38 10.50
C PRO A 162 10.23 -25.03 11.24
N ARG A 163 10.22 -25.16 12.58
CA ARG A 163 9.08 -24.79 13.43
C ARG A 163 8.86 -23.27 13.44
N SER A 164 9.91 -22.49 13.64
CA SER A 164 9.86 -21.02 13.61
C SER A 164 9.39 -20.51 12.26
N ARG A 165 9.91 -21.09 11.16
CA ARG A 165 9.48 -20.76 9.79
C ARG A 165 7.98 -21.00 9.59
N ARG A 166 7.50 -22.19 9.96
CA ARG A 166 6.07 -22.53 9.89
C ARG A 166 5.22 -21.58 10.72
N ARG A 167 5.63 -21.28 11.95
CA ARG A 167 4.89 -20.38 12.84
C ARG A 167 4.82 -18.95 12.28
N ASN A 168 5.92 -18.44 11.73
CA ASN A 168 5.96 -17.12 11.12
C ASN A 168 4.96 -17.00 9.96
N ALA A 169 4.95 -17.98 9.04
CA ALA A 169 4.00 -18.03 7.95
C ALA A 169 2.55 -18.14 8.44
N GLN A 170 2.28 -19.00 9.44
CA GLN A 170 0.95 -19.13 10.04
C GLN A 170 0.43 -17.80 10.58
N VAL A 171 1.24 -17.05 11.34
CA VAL A 171 0.82 -15.78 11.93
C VAL A 171 0.45 -14.75 10.87
N LYS A 172 1.21 -14.66 9.78
CA LYS A 172 0.90 -13.78 8.64
C LYS A 172 -0.42 -14.17 7.97
N LEU A 173 -0.67 -15.47 7.79
CA LEU A 173 -1.92 -15.97 7.24
C LEU A 173 -3.10 -15.74 8.21
N TRP A 174 -2.89 -15.86 9.52
CA TRP A 174 -3.92 -15.57 10.51
C TRP A 174 -4.34 -14.11 10.51
N GLU A 175 -3.40 -13.18 10.34
CA GLU A 175 -3.74 -11.76 10.21
C GLU A 175 -4.55 -11.47 8.95
N ALA A 176 -4.30 -12.19 7.84
CA ALA A 176 -5.11 -12.10 6.64
C ALA A 176 -6.52 -12.71 6.77
N LEU A 177 -6.76 -13.49 7.82
CA LEU A 177 -8.07 -14.11 8.12
C LEU A 177 -8.79 -13.47 9.31
N ARG A 178 -8.18 -12.45 9.93
CA ARG A 178 -8.69 -11.78 11.13
C ARG A 178 -9.84 -10.83 10.79
#